data_AF-A0A3P7KYB4-F1
#
_entry.id   AF-A0A3P7KYB4-F1
#
_cell.length_a   1.000
_cell.length_b   1.000
_cell.length_c   1.000
_cell.angle_alpha   90.00
_cell.angle_beta   90.00
_cell.angle_gamma   90.00
#
_symmetry.space_group_name_H-M   'P 1'
#
loop_
_entity.id
_entity.type
_entity.pdbx_description
1 polymer ?
#
loop_
_entity_poly.entity_id
_entity_poly.type
_entity_poly.pdbx_seq_one_letter_code
_entity_poly.pdbx_strand_id
1 'polypeptide(L)' 'MVNLRYIPIFTILQFLFFVGWLKVGEDLMFPFGADDEDFEFNYILERNLEMAFLIVDELHNQVPPIYVESLDDKVQVL' A
#
# COMPACT_ATOMS: atom_id res chain seq x y z
N MET A 1 18.34 37.50 -20.92
CA MET A 1 18.03 37.60 -19.48
C MET A 1 16.52 37.80 -19.36
N VAL A 2 15.78 36.84 -18.81
CA VAL A 2 14.30 36.94 -18.73
C VAL A 2 13.95 37.89 -17.58
N ASN A 3 13.11 38.90 -17.86
CA ASN A 3 12.68 39.87 -16.84
C ASN A 3 11.59 39.25 -15.96
N LEU A 4 11.91 38.97 -14.70
CA LEU A 4 11.01 38.39 -13.69
C LEU A 4 9.74 39.23 -13.43
N ARG A 5 9.77 40.53 -13.77
CA ARG A 5 8.67 41.49 -13.51
C ARG A 5 7.40 41.22 -14.34
N TYR A 6 7.48 40.45 -15.41
CA TYR A 6 6.34 40.06 -16.24
C TYR A 6 5.77 38.68 -15.88
N ILE A 7 6.39 37.96 -14.95
CA ILE A 7 5.96 36.64 -14.53
C ILE A 7 5.11 36.79 -13.27
N PRO A 8 3.82 36.42 -13.28
CA PRO A 8 2.93 36.59 -12.15
C PRO A 8 3.12 35.45 -11.12
N ILE A 9 4.25 35.49 -10.40
CA ILE A 9 4.70 34.41 -9.51
C ILE A 9 3.63 34.03 -8.48
N PHE A 10 2.99 35.00 -7.82
CA PHE A 10 1.97 34.70 -6.80
C PHE A 10 0.69 34.10 -7.38
N THR A 11 0.30 34.50 -8.59
CA THR A 11 -0.87 33.92 -9.27
C THR A 11 -0.57 32.49 -9.73
N ILE A 12 0.65 32.21 -10.18
CA ILE A 12 1.10 30.86 -10.49
C ILE A 12 1.05 29.98 -9.22
N LEU A 13 1.53 30.48 -8.08
CA LEU A 13 1.44 29.75 -6.81
C LEU A 13 -0.01 29.50 -6.38
N GLN A 14 -0.88 30.51 -6.47
CA GLN A 14 -2.31 30.35 -6.18
C GLN A 14 -2.96 29.30 -7.08
N PHE A 15 -2.66 29.33 -8.38
CA PHE A 15 -3.15 28.34 -9.33
C PHE A 15 -2.69 26.92 -8.96
N LEU A 16 -1.42 26.73 -8.63
CA LEU A 16 -0.90 25.43 -8.19
C LEU A 16 -1.60 24.93 -6.93
N PHE A 17 -1.89 25.80 -5.95
CA PHE A 17 -2.63 25.40 -4.75
C PHE A 17 -4.07 24.99 -5.06
N PHE A 18 -4.82 25.80 -5.81
CA PHE A 18 -6.23 25.50 -6.07
C PHE A 18 -6.42 24.31 -7.01
N VAL A 19 -5.66 24.26 -8.11
CA VAL A 19 -5.76 23.15 -9.06
C VAL A 19 -5.13 21.89 -8.50
N GLY A 20 -3.99 22.01 -7.80
CA GLY A 20 -3.37 20.87 -7.14
C GLY A 20 -4.29 20.23 -6.10
N TRP A 21 -4.96 21.04 -5.26
CA TRP A 21 -5.92 20.51 -4.29
C TRP A 21 -7.13 19.86 -4.97
N LEU A 22 -7.65 20.46 -6.04
CA LEU A 22 -8.73 19.86 -6.83
C LEU A 22 -8.29 18.52 -7.43
N LYS A 23 -7.08 18.43 -7.97
CA LYS A 23 -6.53 17.21 -8.57
C LYS A 23 -6.36 16.08 -7.55
N VAL A 24 -5.83 16.38 -6.36
CA VAL A 24 -5.79 15.39 -5.26
C VAL A 24 -7.20 14.84 -4.94
N GLY A 25 -8.23 15.69 -4.99
CA GLY A 25 -9.61 15.25 -4.78
C GLY A 25 -10.16 14.39 -5.92
N GLU A 26 -9.74 14.63 -7.16
CA GLU A 26 -10.10 13.87 -8.35
C GLU A 26 -9.47 12.47 -8.30
N ASP A 27 -8.17 12.38 -8.03
CA ASP A 27 -7.42 11.12 -7.94
C ASP A 27 -8.00 10.22 -6.83
N LEU A 28 -8.40 10.80 -5.69
CA LEU A 28 -9.00 10.05 -4.57
C LEU A 28 -10.47 9.67 -4.78
N MET A 29 -11.16 10.22 -5.79
CA MET A 29 -12.60 9.99 -5.98
C MET A 29 -12.90 8.59 -6.51
N PHE A 30 -12.01 8.04 -7.35
CA PHE A 30 -12.15 6.69 -7.90
C PHE A 30 -10.81 5.93 -7.83
N PRO A 31 -10.36 5.53 -6.63
CA PRO A 31 -9.00 5.00 -6.40
C PRO A 31 -8.78 3.54 -6.87
N PHE A 32 -9.72 3.01 -7.65
CA PHE A 32 -9.72 1.64 -8.17
C PHE A 32 -9.73 1.62 -9.71
N GLY A 33 -9.28 2.72 -10.32
CA GLY A 33 -9.10 2.81 -11.76
C GLY A 33 -7.83 2.10 -12.23
N ALA A 34 -7.24 2.64 -13.29
CA ALA A 34 -6.00 2.15 -13.88
C ALA A 34 -4.95 3.27 -13.99
N ASP A 35 -5.14 4.36 -13.25
CA ASP A 35 -4.20 5.46 -13.18
C ASP A 35 -3.03 5.10 -12.25
N ASP A 36 -1.90 5.80 -12.40
CA ASP A 36 -0.66 5.47 -11.68
C ASP A 36 -0.79 5.67 -10.16
N GLU A 37 -1.72 6.53 -9.73
CA GLU A 37 -2.02 6.80 -8.32
C GLU A 37 -3.05 5.84 -7.70
N ASP A 38 -3.67 4.97 -8.50
CA ASP A 38 -4.69 4.03 -8.03
C ASP A 38 -4.10 2.87 -7.23
N PHE A 39 -4.95 2.18 -6.47
CA PHE A 39 -4.53 0.95 -5.80
C PHE A 39 -4.19 -0.14 -6.82
N GLU A 40 -3.10 -0.87 -6.57
CA GLU A 40 -2.79 -2.13 -7.25
C GLU A 40 -3.75 -3.26 -6.82
N PHE A 41 -5.04 -3.08 -7.12
CA PHE A 41 -6.10 -3.95 -6.63
C PHE A 41 -5.96 -5.39 -7.14
N ASN A 42 -5.51 -5.56 -8.39
CA ASN A 42 -5.25 -6.88 -8.97
C ASN A 42 -4.16 -7.63 -8.18
N TYR A 43 -3.06 -6.95 -7.84
CA TYR A 43 -2.00 -7.55 -7.03
C TYR A 43 -2.51 -7.97 -5.65
N ILE A 44 -3.26 -7.09 -4.97
CA ILE A 44 -3.81 -7.40 -3.65
C ILE A 44 -4.75 -8.61 -3.72
N LEU A 45 -5.59 -8.67 -4.75
CA LEU A 45 -6.52 -9.77 -4.96
C LEU A 45 -5.78 -11.09 -5.20
N GLU A 46 -4.83 -11.10 -6.13
CA GLU A 46 -4.03 -12.28 -6.47
C GLU A 46 -3.26 -12.79 -5.25
N ARG A 47 -2.56 -11.90 -4.54
CA ARG A 47 -1.81 -12.23 -3.32
C ARG A 47 -2.71 -12.83 -2.26
N ASN A 48 -3.88 -12.25 -2.03
CA ASN A 48 -4.80 -12.74 -0.99
C ASN A 48 -5.40 -14.09 -1.35
N LEU A 49 -5.70 -14.31 -2.63
CA LEU A 49 -6.22 -15.58 -3.11
C LEU A 49 -5.16 -16.69 -2.94
N GLU A 50 -3.93 -16.43 -3.37
CA GLU A 50 -2.80 -17.36 -3.23
C GLU A 50 -2.54 -17.70 -1.76
N MET A 51 -2.43 -16.70 -0.89
CA MET A 51 -2.20 -16.91 0.53
C MET A 51 -3.35 -17.66 1.21
N ALA A 52 -4.60 -17.38 0.83
CA ALA A 52 -5.75 -18.10 1.39
C ALA A 52 -5.69 -19.60 1.06
N PHE A 53 -5.36 -19.94 -0.18
CA PHE A 53 -5.19 -21.35 -0.57
C PHE A 53 -3.99 -22.00 0.11
N LEU A 54 -2.84 -21.32 0.19
CA LEU A 54 -1.65 -21.81 0.89
C LEU A 54 -1.97 -22.14 2.37
N ILE A 55 -2.71 -21.26 3.05
CA ILE A 55 -3.08 -21.45 4.46
C ILE A 55 -3.99 -22.66 4.67
N VAL A 56 -4.99 -22.83 3.81
CA VAL A 56 -6.01 -23.88 3.97
C VAL A 56 -5.55 -25.24 3.44
N ASP A 57 -4.64 -25.27 2.48
CA ASP A 57 -4.15 -26.50 1.87
C ASP A 57 -2.82 -26.93 2.52
N GLU A 58 -1.70 -26.29 2.13
CA GLU A 58 -0.37 -26.74 2.53
C GLU A 58 -0.10 -26.52 4.03
N LEU A 59 -0.49 -25.38 4.59
CA LEU A 59 -0.18 -25.02 5.97
C LEU A 59 -1.23 -25.51 6.99
N HIS A 60 -2.30 -26.17 6.54
CA HIS A 60 -3.34 -26.64 7.43
C HIS A 60 -2.81 -27.70 8.40
N ASN A 61 -3.06 -27.50 9.71
CA ASN A 61 -2.51 -28.30 10.80
C ASN A 61 -0.98 -28.42 10.83
N GLN A 62 -0.26 -27.57 10.09
CA GLN A 62 1.18 -27.45 10.23
C GLN A 62 1.50 -26.48 11.37
N VAL A 63 2.35 -26.94 12.29
CA VAL A 63 2.95 -26.09 13.31
C VAL A 63 4.44 -26.02 13.06
N PRO A 64 5.09 -24.87 13.29
CA PRO A 64 6.54 -24.79 13.21
C PRO A 64 7.20 -25.84 14.12
N PRO A 65 8.33 -26.43 13.72
CA PRO A 65 9.08 -27.35 14.57
C PRO A 65 9.49 -26.63 15.86
N ILE A 66 9.29 -27.29 16.99
CA ILE A 66 9.69 -26.78 18.31
C ILE A 66 11.19 -27.02 18.47
N TYR A 67 11.98 -25.95 18.50
CA TYR A 67 13.41 -26.04 18.77
C TYR A 67 13.64 -25.98 20.29
N VAL A 68 14.35 -26.97 20.82
CA VAL A 68 14.58 -27.15 22.27
C VAL A 68 15.32 -25.94 22.88
N GLU A 69 16.08 -25.17 22.09
CA GLU A 69 16.74 -23.93 22.54
C GLU A 69 15.76 -22.79 22.87
N SER A 70 14.51 -22.81 22.39
CA SER A 70 13.53 -21.76 22.70
C SER A 70 12.61 -22.11 23.87
N LEU A 71 12.85 -23.22 24.55
CA LEU A 71 12.09 -23.66 25.73
C LEU A 71 12.95 -23.50 26.99
N ASP A 72 12.82 -22.35 27.66
CA ASP A 72 13.44 -22.15 28.98
C ASP A 72 12.78 -22.98 30.09
N ASP A 73 11.55 -23.48 29.87
CA ASP A 73 10.80 -24.27 30.83
C ASP A 73 10.61 -25.72 30.34
N LYS A 74 10.87 -26.69 31.24
CA LYS A 74 10.68 -28.12 31.00
C LYS A 74 9.21 -28.44 30.74
N VAL A 75 8.79 -28.39 29.49
CA VAL A 75 7.45 -28.83 29.07
C VAL A 75 7.38 -30.36 29.21
N GLN A 76 6.58 -30.86 30.15
CA GLN A 76 6.20 -32.27 30.21
C GLN A 76 5.17 -32.53 29.11
N VAL A 77 5.55 -33.34 28.13
CA VAL A 77 4.66 -33.80 27.07
C VAL A 77 3.71 -34.83 27.68
N LEU A 78 2.41 -34.56 27.63
CA LEU A 78 1.35 -35.52 28.00
C LEU A 78 1.25 -36.65 26.96
#